data_AF-A7RM63-F1
#
_entry.id   AF-A7RM63-F1
#
_cell.length_a   1.000
_cell.length_b   1.000
_cell.length_c   1.000
_cell.angle_alpha   90.00
_cell.angle_beta   90.00
_cell.angle_gamma   90.00
#
_symmetry.space_group_name_H-M   'P 1'
#
loop_
_entity.id
_entity.type
_entity.pdbx_description
1 polymer ?
#
loop_
_entity_poly.entity_id
_entity_poly.type
_entity_poly.pdbx_seq_one_letter_code
_entity_poly.pdbx_strand_id
1 'polypeptide(L)'
;MGDNACDSSCFAVTNATLYQLLPRSNASYCEEQDEAELHHAATVTVLILISAIAFTCAVITCFKYNSITVLNVTVHPAAVSNVMWIIYFVLVFLRSVVGAVLYATVDQEKVLFITDAALKVFEVLSLSFALNYQRRHRSGGYFQDELMRFNTSVSSTNSYQSIKSGIRMMLFLPCELFWTKDIIFVFQCLLSVVFFAVMEIYLSYCKEALIFYCLHLGFYWSLCLSSFVLVIIIAAQRQPFDDEGVSPTTKVLFITGVLCTLISDMPTYIWQNCIFHDKKFCLKVASHWWFTPYNLSLLGTVLSLVIFQVAVRNEYRRLNEVLCDIELIECRVS
;
A
#
# COMPACT_ATOMS: atom_id res chain seq x y z
N MET A 1 9.00 43.64 32.27
CA MET A 1 9.63 42.44 31.69
C MET A 1 8.53 41.40 31.63
N GLY A 2 7.85 41.35 30.49
CA GLY A 2 6.77 40.41 30.25
C GLY A 2 7.38 39.12 29.71
N ASP A 3 7.09 38.02 30.39
CA ASP A 3 7.37 36.69 29.87
C ASP A 3 6.53 36.50 28.61
N ASN A 4 7.17 36.70 27.46
CA ASN A 4 6.74 36.11 26.22
C ASN A 4 6.83 34.59 26.42
N ALA A 5 5.75 34.01 26.92
CA ALA A 5 5.39 32.62 26.71
C ALA A 5 5.17 32.45 25.20
N CYS A 6 6.27 32.49 24.44
CA CYS A 6 6.30 32.15 23.04
C CYS A 6 5.80 30.71 22.91
N ASP A 7 4.55 30.57 22.47
CA ASP A 7 4.21 29.86 21.23
C ASP A 7 5.02 28.59 20.97
N SER A 8 5.02 27.67 21.95
CA SER A 8 5.17 26.24 21.65
C SER A 8 3.85 25.75 21.07
N SER A 9 3.47 26.30 19.93
CA SER A 9 2.33 25.86 19.12
C SER A 9 2.58 24.42 18.71
N CYS A 10 2.00 23.51 19.49
CA CYS A 10 1.42 22.22 19.10
C CYS A 10 1.67 21.83 17.63
N PHE A 11 2.87 21.35 17.31
CA PHE A 11 3.13 20.75 16.00
C PHE A 11 2.76 19.27 16.06
N ALA A 12 1.51 19.01 15.68
CA ALA A 12 1.16 18.09 14.60
C ALA A 12 1.80 16.70 14.70
N VAL A 13 1.43 16.02 15.76
CA VAL A 13 1.83 14.66 16.03
C VAL A 13 0.75 13.72 15.45
N THR A 14 1.14 12.53 14.96
CA THR A 14 0.17 11.48 14.58
C THR A 14 -0.90 11.33 15.68
N ASN A 15 -2.15 11.06 15.33
CA ASN A 15 -3.30 11.18 16.26
C ASN A 15 -3.08 10.61 17.68
N ALA A 16 -2.43 9.46 17.80
CA ALA A 16 -2.13 8.87 19.11
C ALA A 16 -1.20 9.76 19.96
N THR A 17 -0.23 10.41 19.34
CA THR A 17 0.85 11.12 20.01
C THR A 17 0.54 12.64 20.15
N LEU A 18 -0.48 13.18 19.45
CA LEU A 18 -1.08 14.50 19.74
C LEU A 18 -1.87 14.49 21.06
N TYR A 19 -2.65 13.43 21.31
CA TYR A 19 -3.38 13.26 22.57
C TYR A 19 -2.45 13.05 23.78
N GLN A 20 -1.28 12.45 23.58
CA GLN A 20 -0.29 12.26 24.64
C GLN A 20 0.47 13.54 25.03
N LEU A 21 0.52 14.54 24.16
CA LEU A 21 1.34 15.75 24.37
C LEU A 21 0.56 17.01 24.74
N LEU A 22 -0.77 16.99 24.68
CA LEU A 22 -1.59 18.11 25.12
C LEU A 22 -1.76 18.05 26.66
N PRO A 23 -1.28 19.06 27.41
CA PRO A 23 -1.46 19.11 28.85
C PRO A 23 -2.96 19.19 29.17
N ARG A 24 -3.46 18.15 29.86
CA ARG A 24 -4.80 18.05 30.43
C ARG A 24 -5.08 19.27 31.34
N SER A 25 -5.75 20.29 30.83
CA SER A 25 -6.04 21.52 31.58
C SER A 25 -7.37 21.37 32.35
N ASN A 26 -7.32 21.55 33.67
CA ASN A 26 -8.32 21.11 34.67
C ASN A 26 -9.69 21.85 34.71
N ALA A 27 -10.18 22.47 33.63
CA ALA A 27 -11.29 23.43 33.76
C ALA A 27 -12.62 23.14 33.03
N SER A 28 -12.75 22.10 32.20
CA SER A 28 -14.01 21.78 31.46
C SER A 28 -14.32 20.28 31.37
N TYR A 29 -13.95 19.52 32.39
CA TYR A 29 -13.72 18.07 32.31
C TYR A 29 -14.92 17.15 32.03
N CYS A 30 -16.18 17.57 32.23
CA CYS A 30 -17.30 16.63 32.16
C CYS A 30 -17.92 16.48 30.76
N GLU A 31 -18.13 17.56 30.00
CA GLU A 31 -18.66 17.43 28.62
C GLU A 31 -17.57 16.99 27.62
N GLU A 32 -16.31 17.38 27.87
CA GLU A 32 -15.19 17.11 26.96
C GLU A 32 -14.72 15.64 27.02
N GLN A 33 -15.07 14.92 28.10
CA GLN A 33 -14.71 13.51 28.27
C GLN A 33 -15.66 12.57 27.52
N ASP A 34 -16.98 12.84 27.53
CA ASP A 34 -17.97 12.04 26.81
C ASP A 34 -17.77 12.11 25.29
N GLU A 35 -17.40 13.28 24.76
CA GLU A 35 -17.09 13.45 23.32
C GLU A 35 -15.83 12.68 22.90
N ALA A 36 -14.78 12.68 23.73
CA ALA A 36 -13.56 11.94 23.46
C ALA A 36 -13.81 10.43 23.39
N GLU A 37 -14.57 9.87 24.34
CA GLU A 37 -14.93 8.44 24.36
C GLU A 37 -15.71 8.03 23.10
N LEU A 38 -16.65 8.87 22.66
CA LEU A 38 -17.42 8.62 21.44
C LEU A 38 -16.53 8.58 20.18
N HIS A 39 -15.54 9.48 20.08
CA HIS A 39 -14.60 9.49 18.96
C HIS A 39 -13.66 8.28 18.95
N HIS A 40 -13.23 7.81 20.12
CA HIS A 40 -12.47 6.56 20.24
C HIS A 40 -13.29 5.36 19.76
N ALA A 41 -14.55 5.23 20.19
CA ALA A 41 -15.42 4.15 19.77
C ALA A 41 -15.64 4.12 18.24
N ALA A 42 -15.84 5.29 17.61
CA ALA A 42 -15.98 5.38 16.17
C ALA A 42 -14.70 4.94 15.44
N THR A 43 -13.53 5.38 15.92
CA THR A 43 -12.22 5.02 15.34
C THR A 43 -11.96 3.51 15.43
N VAL A 44 -12.21 2.92 16.60
CA VAL A 44 -12.10 1.47 16.83
C VAL A 44 -13.02 0.71 15.87
N THR A 45 -14.27 1.18 15.71
CA THR A 45 -15.24 0.55 14.81
C THR A 45 -14.75 0.54 13.36
N VAL A 46 -14.20 1.66 12.87
CA VAL A 46 -13.64 1.75 11.51
C VAL A 46 -12.43 0.83 11.35
N LEU A 47 -11.55 0.74 12.35
CA LEU A 47 -10.38 -0.16 12.30
C LEU A 47 -10.77 -1.65 12.32
N ILE A 48 -11.80 -2.02 13.10
CA ILE A 48 -12.39 -3.37 13.06
C ILE A 48 -12.99 -3.66 11.67
N LEU A 49 -13.66 -2.69 11.05
CA LEU A 49 -14.18 -2.84 9.70
C LEU A 49 -13.05 -3.05 8.67
N ILE A 50 -11.98 -2.24 8.73
CA ILE A 50 -10.82 -2.38 7.85
C ILE A 50 -10.18 -3.75 8.04
N SER A 51 -10.00 -4.21 9.28
CA SER A 51 -9.41 -5.52 9.55
C SER A 51 -10.26 -6.67 8.97
N ALA A 52 -11.58 -6.63 9.17
CA ALA A 52 -12.49 -7.64 8.61
C ALA A 52 -12.45 -7.67 7.07
N ILE A 53 -12.46 -6.50 6.42
CA ILE A 53 -12.38 -6.40 4.96
C ILE A 53 -11.02 -6.90 4.45
N ALA A 54 -9.92 -6.43 5.05
CA ALA A 54 -8.57 -6.83 4.65
C ALA A 54 -8.35 -8.34 4.81
N PHE A 55 -8.80 -8.94 5.91
CA PHE A 55 -8.77 -10.38 6.12
C PHE A 55 -9.58 -11.13 5.06
N THR A 56 -10.80 -10.66 4.77
CA THR A 56 -11.66 -11.25 3.74
C THR A 56 -11.00 -11.17 2.35
N CYS A 57 -10.41 -10.03 2.00
CA CYS A 57 -9.65 -9.86 0.75
C CYS A 57 -8.45 -10.80 0.67
N ALA A 58 -7.70 -10.97 1.76
CA ALA A 58 -6.57 -11.89 1.85
C ALA A 58 -7.01 -13.35 1.63
N VAL A 59 -8.06 -13.79 2.33
CA VAL A 59 -8.63 -15.15 2.23
C VAL A 59 -9.14 -15.42 0.82
N ILE A 60 -9.95 -14.53 0.25
CA ILE A 60 -10.46 -14.67 -1.12
C ILE A 60 -9.31 -14.73 -2.12
N THR A 61 -8.33 -13.83 -1.99
CA THR A 61 -7.19 -13.80 -2.91
C THR A 61 -6.35 -15.07 -2.82
N CYS A 62 -6.12 -15.58 -1.60
CA CYS A 62 -5.39 -16.81 -1.35
C CYS A 62 -6.06 -18.05 -1.94
N PHE A 63 -7.35 -18.26 -1.65
CA PHE A 63 -8.02 -19.49 -2.04
C PHE A 63 -8.60 -19.45 -3.46
N LYS A 64 -8.99 -18.28 -3.96
CA LYS A 64 -9.69 -18.15 -5.25
C LYS A 64 -8.84 -17.58 -6.36
N TYR A 65 -8.00 -16.59 -6.06
CA TYR A 65 -7.29 -15.85 -7.10
C TYR A 65 -5.81 -16.21 -7.21
N ASN A 66 -5.28 -17.08 -6.35
CA ASN A 66 -3.86 -17.47 -6.37
C ASN A 66 -3.57 -18.71 -7.24
N SER A 67 -4.60 -19.39 -7.73
CA SER A 67 -4.46 -20.63 -8.51
C SER A 67 -5.49 -20.67 -9.63
N ILE A 68 -5.14 -21.35 -10.71
CA ILE A 68 -6.05 -21.66 -11.82
C ILE A 68 -6.06 -23.18 -11.99
N THR A 69 -7.26 -23.72 -12.20
CA THR A 69 -7.44 -25.15 -12.47
C THR A 69 -7.64 -25.33 -13.97
N VAL A 70 -6.68 -25.99 -14.62
CA VAL A 70 -6.68 -26.33 -16.03
C VAL A 70 -6.77 -27.85 -16.13
N LEU A 71 -7.77 -28.39 -16.84
CA LEU A 71 -7.95 -29.84 -17.03
C LEU A 71 -7.91 -30.65 -15.72
N ASN A 72 -8.55 -30.15 -14.66
CA ASN A 72 -8.56 -30.74 -13.31
C ASN A 72 -7.19 -30.77 -12.59
N VAL A 73 -6.17 -30.11 -13.15
CA VAL A 73 -4.86 -29.90 -12.52
C VAL A 73 -4.78 -28.44 -12.06
N THR A 74 -4.45 -28.24 -10.78
CA THR A 74 -4.29 -26.89 -10.23
C THR A 74 -2.86 -26.44 -10.45
N VAL A 75 -2.68 -25.39 -11.26
CA VAL A 75 -1.36 -24.82 -11.59
C VAL A 75 -1.22 -23.45 -10.90
N HIS A 76 0.00 -23.16 -10.45
CA HIS A 76 0.36 -21.89 -9.79
C HIS A 76 1.44 -21.16 -10.61
N PRO A 77 1.15 -20.72 -11.85
CA PRO A 77 2.16 -20.06 -12.66
C PRO A 77 2.49 -18.69 -12.07
N ALA A 78 3.74 -18.25 -12.22
CA ALA A 78 4.19 -16.95 -11.72
C ALA A 78 3.31 -15.80 -12.27
N ALA A 79 2.87 -15.87 -13.53
CA ALA A 79 1.94 -14.88 -14.09
C ALA A 79 0.64 -14.68 -13.28
N VAL A 80 0.14 -15.74 -12.64
CA VAL A 80 -1.15 -15.78 -11.94
C VAL A 80 -0.99 -15.59 -10.43
N SER A 81 0.17 -15.92 -9.85
CA SER A 81 0.41 -15.77 -8.42
C SER A 81 0.07 -14.35 -7.93
N ASN A 82 -0.69 -14.30 -6.83
CA ASN A 82 -1.12 -13.08 -6.16
C ASN A 82 -0.54 -13.00 -4.73
N VAL A 83 0.56 -13.71 -4.46
CA VAL A 83 1.19 -13.78 -3.13
C VAL A 83 1.51 -12.40 -2.56
N MET A 84 2.02 -11.46 -3.38
CA MET A 84 2.33 -10.11 -2.91
C MET A 84 1.09 -9.31 -2.49
N TRP A 85 -0.05 -9.51 -3.17
CA TRP A 85 -1.32 -8.91 -2.75
C TRP A 85 -1.85 -9.52 -1.45
N ILE A 86 -1.68 -10.84 -1.27
CA ILE A 86 -2.04 -11.51 -0.02
C ILE A 86 -1.23 -10.93 1.15
N ILE A 87 0.09 -10.79 0.98
CA ILE A 87 0.98 -10.19 2.00
C ILE A 87 0.52 -8.76 2.34
N TYR A 88 0.22 -7.95 1.33
CA TYR A 88 -0.31 -6.59 1.52
C TYR A 88 -1.61 -6.60 2.36
N PHE A 89 -2.60 -7.41 1.98
CA PHE A 89 -3.86 -7.49 2.73
C PHE A 89 -3.68 -8.00 4.16
N VAL A 90 -2.77 -8.95 4.39
CA VAL A 90 -2.44 -9.45 5.74
C VAL A 90 -1.79 -8.35 6.58
N LEU A 91 -0.89 -7.54 6.02
CA LEU A 91 -0.27 -6.43 6.74
C LEU A 91 -1.28 -5.32 7.09
N VAL A 92 -2.19 -4.98 6.17
CA VAL A 92 -3.30 -4.06 6.46
C VAL A 92 -4.20 -4.61 7.57
N PHE A 93 -4.51 -5.90 7.55
CA PHE A 93 -5.26 -6.58 8.61
C PHE A 93 -4.56 -6.47 9.96
N LEU A 94 -3.29 -6.89 10.05
CA LEU A 94 -2.51 -6.87 11.29
C LEU A 94 -2.40 -5.45 11.84
N ARG A 95 -2.09 -4.47 10.99
CA ARG A 95 -2.02 -3.06 11.42
C ARG A 95 -3.34 -2.57 11.96
N SER A 96 -4.44 -2.88 11.29
CA SER A 96 -5.78 -2.44 11.72
C SER A 96 -6.20 -3.09 13.04
N VAL A 97 -5.80 -4.33 13.31
CA VAL A 97 -5.99 -4.99 14.61
C VAL A 97 -5.17 -4.28 15.70
N VAL A 98 -3.87 -4.03 15.46
CA VAL A 98 -3.00 -3.32 16.41
C VAL A 98 -3.54 -1.92 16.70
N GLY A 99 -3.96 -1.19 15.66
CA GLY A 99 -4.60 0.11 15.81
C GLY A 99 -5.90 0.03 16.61
N ALA A 100 -6.79 -0.94 16.32
CA ALA A 100 -8.04 -1.09 17.05
C ALA A 100 -7.79 -1.36 18.55
N VAL A 101 -6.81 -2.21 18.88
CA VAL A 101 -6.39 -2.45 20.27
C VAL A 101 -5.83 -1.19 20.89
N LEU A 102 -4.92 -0.49 20.21
CA LEU A 102 -4.31 0.76 20.68
C LEU A 102 -5.35 1.84 21.03
N TYR A 103 -6.41 1.98 20.22
CA TYR A 103 -7.49 2.94 20.47
C TYR A 103 -8.54 2.44 21.47
N ALA A 104 -8.62 1.14 21.74
CA ALA A 104 -9.54 0.55 22.72
C ALA A 104 -8.95 0.52 24.15
N THR A 105 -7.62 0.48 24.27
CA THR A 105 -6.93 0.48 25.57
C THR A 105 -6.71 1.90 26.09
N VAL A 106 -7.06 2.15 27.35
CA VAL A 106 -6.83 3.44 28.04
C VAL A 106 -5.33 3.66 28.30
N ASP A 107 -4.61 2.59 28.63
CA ASP A 107 -3.16 2.60 28.78
C ASP A 107 -2.50 2.30 27.43
N GLN A 108 -2.17 3.36 26.70
CA GLN A 108 -1.51 3.24 25.40
C GLN A 108 -0.08 2.70 25.59
N GLU A 109 0.07 1.38 25.43
CA GLU A 109 1.37 0.73 25.49
C GLU A 109 2.26 1.23 24.35
N LYS A 110 3.43 1.80 24.69
CA LYS A 110 4.43 2.25 23.72
C LYS A 110 4.76 1.18 22.66
N VAL A 111 4.72 -0.09 23.05
CA VAL A 111 4.96 -1.23 22.18
C VAL A 111 3.92 -1.31 21.04
N LEU A 112 2.64 -1.10 21.34
CA LEU A 112 1.58 -1.11 20.32
C LEU A 112 1.73 0.05 19.34
N PHE A 113 2.12 1.24 19.83
CA PHE A 113 2.39 2.39 18.99
C PHE A 113 3.57 2.15 18.03
N ILE A 114 4.69 1.64 18.55
CA ILE A 114 5.87 1.28 17.75
C ILE A 114 5.50 0.21 16.71
N THR A 115 4.69 -0.77 17.11
CA THR A 115 4.23 -1.85 16.23
C THR A 115 3.34 -1.32 15.11
N ASP A 116 2.38 -0.45 15.40
CA ASP A 116 1.50 0.16 14.38
C ASP A 116 2.32 0.97 13.36
N ALA A 117 3.25 1.81 13.84
CA ALA A 117 4.12 2.61 12.99
C ALA A 117 5.00 1.74 12.08
N ALA A 118 5.63 0.68 12.62
CA ALA A 118 6.44 -0.24 11.84
C ALA A 118 5.59 -1.00 10.80
N LEU A 119 4.43 -1.53 11.20
CA LEU A 119 3.50 -2.20 10.29
C LEU A 119 3.03 -1.29 9.17
N LYS A 120 2.88 0.02 9.41
CA LYS A 120 2.54 0.98 8.37
C LYS A 120 3.60 1.09 7.29
N VAL A 121 4.89 1.14 7.67
CA VAL A 121 5.99 1.16 6.68
C VAL A 121 6.02 -0.15 5.88
N PHE A 122 5.83 -1.29 6.54
CA PHE A 122 5.76 -2.59 5.86
C PHE A 122 4.54 -2.72 4.94
N GLU A 123 3.39 -2.17 5.32
CA GLU A 123 2.20 -2.10 4.47
C GLU A 123 2.52 -1.38 3.15
N VAL A 124 3.11 -0.19 3.20
CA VAL A 124 3.48 0.55 1.99
C VAL A 124 4.53 -0.19 1.16
N LEU A 125 5.54 -0.80 1.81
CA LEU A 125 6.55 -1.62 1.12
C LEU A 125 5.90 -2.80 0.38
N SER A 126 5.00 -3.51 1.04
CA SER A 126 4.31 -4.66 0.43
C SER A 126 3.41 -4.24 -0.73
N LEU A 127 2.80 -3.05 -0.67
CA LEU A 127 2.08 -2.45 -1.79
C LEU A 127 3.04 -2.16 -2.96
N SER A 128 4.22 -1.58 -2.69
CA SER A 128 5.24 -1.37 -3.74
C SER A 128 5.64 -2.68 -4.40
N PHE A 129 5.84 -3.75 -3.62
CA PHE A 129 6.16 -5.07 -4.17
C PHE A 129 5.00 -5.69 -4.96
N ALA A 130 3.77 -5.57 -4.48
CA ALA A 130 2.60 -6.05 -5.22
C ALA A 130 2.49 -5.36 -6.57
N LEU A 131 2.62 -4.03 -6.62
CA LEU A 131 2.61 -3.26 -7.86
C LEU A 131 3.80 -3.59 -8.77
N ASN A 132 5.00 -3.76 -8.21
CA ASN A 132 6.19 -4.07 -9.02
C ASN A 132 6.08 -5.48 -9.60
N TYR A 133 5.47 -6.41 -8.85
CA TYR A 133 5.11 -7.74 -9.33
C TYR A 133 4.14 -7.67 -10.52
N GLN A 134 3.06 -6.87 -10.40
CA GLN A 134 2.12 -6.65 -11.52
C GLN A 134 2.85 -6.12 -12.75
N ARG A 135 3.74 -5.14 -12.56
CA ARG A 135 4.56 -4.60 -13.64
C ARG A 135 5.42 -5.70 -14.28
N ARG A 136 6.20 -6.45 -13.49
CA ARG A 136 7.14 -7.44 -14.04
C ARG A 136 6.47 -8.60 -14.75
N HIS A 137 5.44 -9.18 -14.14
CA HIS A 137 4.87 -10.45 -14.62
C HIS A 137 3.61 -10.29 -15.47
N ARG A 138 2.94 -9.13 -15.44
CA ARG A 138 1.64 -8.96 -16.12
C ARG A 138 1.58 -7.80 -17.12
N SER A 139 2.53 -6.87 -17.11
CA SER A 139 2.57 -5.79 -18.10
C SER A 139 3.48 -6.05 -19.30
N GLY A 140 4.27 -7.13 -19.27
CA GLY A 140 5.39 -7.35 -20.19
C GLY A 140 5.25 -8.48 -21.21
N GLY A 141 4.05 -9.01 -21.49
CA GLY A 141 3.92 -10.15 -22.42
C GLY A 141 4.75 -11.38 -21.99
N TYR A 142 4.92 -11.58 -20.68
CA TYR A 142 5.82 -12.61 -20.12
C TYR A 142 5.50 -14.01 -20.68
N PHE A 143 4.22 -14.28 -20.94
CA PHE A 143 3.78 -15.54 -21.52
C PHE A 143 4.33 -15.74 -22.93
N GLN A 144 4.34 -14.70 -23.77
CA GLN A 144 4.92 -14.74 -25.11
C GLN A 144 6.45 -14.87 -25.05
N ASP A 145 7.11 -14.20 -24.10
CA ASP A 145 8.56 -14.36 -23.88
C ASP A 145 8.93 -15.79 -23.44
N GLU A 146 8.13 -16.41 -22.56
CA GLU A 146 8.36 -17.77 -22.08
C GLU A 146 8.04 -18.81 -23.18
N LEU A 147 6.98 -18.59 -23.95
CA LEU A 147 6.63 -19.39 -25.12
C LEU A 147 7.71 -19.31 -26.22
N MET A 148 8.24 -18.11 -26.49
CA MET A 148 9.35 -17.91 -27.43
C MET A 148 10.62 -18.62 -26.96
N ARG A 149 10.93 -18.59 -25.66
CA ARG A 149 12.07 -19.33 -25.07
C ARG A 149 11.87 -20.84 -25.20
N PHE A 150 10.66 -21.33 -24.98
CA PHE A 150 10.36 -22.75 -25.16
C PHE A 150 10.55 -23.18 -26.63
N ASN A 151 9.96 -22.44 -27.58
CA ASN A 151 10.09 -22.74 -29.01
C ASN A 151 11.55 -22.65 -29.52
N THR A 152 12.35 -21.71 -29.02
CA THR A 152 13.78 -21.64 -29.37
C THR A 152 14.59 -22.78 -28.75
N SER A 153 14.26 -23.24 -27.53
CA SER A 153 14.91 -24.40 -26.93
C SER A 153 14.64 -25.69 -27.70
N VAL A 154 13.39 -25.88 -28.18
CA VAL A 154 13.00 -27.06 -28.98
C VAL A 154 13.57 -27.01 -30.40
N SER A 155 13.71 -25.82 -31.01
CA SER A 155 14.25 -25.68 -32.36
C SER A 155 15.79 -25.71 -32.43
N SER A 156 16.47 -25.63 -31.28
CA SER A 156 17.94 -25.53 -31.22
C SER A 156 18.68 -26.86 -31.34
N THR A 157 18.00 -27.98 -31.61
CA THR A 157 18.66 -29.28 -31.86
C THR A 157 19.18 -29.44 -33.30
N ASN A 158 18.86 -28.54 -34.23
CA ASN A 158 19.37 -28.60 -35.62
C ASN A 158 19.45 -27.21 -36.26
N SER A 159 20.56 -26.48 -36.10
CA SER A 159 21.21 -25.73 -37.19
C SER A 159 22.31 -24.79 -36.70
N TYR A 160 23.50 -24.99 -37.27
CA TYR A 160 24.60 -24.04 -37.30
C TYR A 160 24.19 -22.77 -38.05
N GLN A 161 24.74 -21.63 -37.60
CA GLN A 161 24.99 -20.40 -38.37
C GLN A 161 23.81 -19.57 -38.87
N SER A 162 23.52 -18.50 -38.15
CA SER A 162 23.39 -17.17 -38.78
C SER A 162 23.95 -16.09 -37.86
N ILE A 163 25.26 -15.89 -37.99
CA ILE A 163 26.02 -14.76 -37.46
C ILE A 163 25.66 -13.54 -38.33
N LYS A 164 24.50 -12.91 -38.11
CA LYS A 164 24.14 -11.62 -38.76
C LYS A 164 23.01 -10.83 -38.07
N SER A 165 22.88 -10.91 -36.76
CA SER A 165 22.00 -10.03 -35.96
C SER A 165 22.71 -9.27 -34.83
N GLY A 166 24.05 -9.24 -34.85
CA GLY A 166 24.90 -8.65 -33.81
C GLY A 166 24.88 -7.12 -33.64
N ILE A 167 23.91 -6.40 -34.21
CA ILE A 167 23.81 -4.91 -34.09
C ILE A 167 22.44 -4.46 -33.56
N ARG A 168 21.43 -5.34 -33.44
CA ARG A 168 20.16 -5.02 -32.73
C ARG A 168 20.09 -5.54 -31.30
N MET A 169 21.23 -5.98 -30.76
CA MET A 169 21.35 -6.50 -29.40
C MET A 169 22.14 -5.54 -28.50
N MET A 170 21.89 -4.22 -28.66
CA MET A 170 22.48 -3.16 -27.82
C MET A 170 21.41 -2.30 -27.14
N LEU A 171 20.17 -2.78 -27.09
CA LEU A 171 19.05 -2.18 -26.34
C LEU A 171 18.46 -3.14 -25.29
N PHE A 172 19.04 -4.34 -25.16
CA PHE A 172 18.80 -5.23 -24.04
C PHE A 172 19.91 -5.05 -23.00
N LEU A 173 19.78 -3.97 -22.22
CA LEU A 173 20.23 -3.95 -20.83
C LEU A 173 19.00 -4.22 -19.93
N PRO A 174 18.71 -5.48 -19.52
CA PRO A 174 17.79 -5.63 -18.41
C PRO A 174 18.11 -6.84 -17.51
N CYS A 175 19.34 -6.99 -17.03
CA CYS A 175 19.63 -7.91 -15.92
C CYS A 175 20.28 -7.22 -14.71
N GLU A 176 21.16 -6.24 -14.89
CA GLU A 176 21.77 -5.56 -13.73
C GLU A 176 20.97 -4.39 -13.14
N LEU A 177 20.04 -3.80 -13.92
CA LEU A 177 19.10 -2.78 -13.40
C LEU A 177 17.85 -3.40 -12.72
N PHE A 178 17.76 -4.73 -12.70
CA PHE A 178 16.60 -5.47 -12.21
C PHE A 178 16.62 -5.69 -10.70
N TRP A 179 17.81 -5.89 -10.13
CA TRP A 179 18.04 -5.99 -8.69
C TRP A 179 18.02 -4.63 -7.99
N THR A 180 18.46 -3.56 -8.67
CA THR A 180 18.55 -2.21 -8.06
C THR A 180 17.20 -1.62 -7.67
N LYS A 181 16.10 -1.99 -8.32
CA LYS A 181 14.78 -1.36 -8.08
C LYS A 181 14.10 -1.84 -6.80
N ASP A 182 14.14 -3.15 -6.50
CA ASP A 182 13.59 -3.65 -5.24
C ASP A 182 14.45 -3.19 -4.06
N ILE A 183 15.76 -3.11 -4.27
CA ILE A 183 16.71 -2.58 -3.29
C ILE A 183 16.36 -1.15 -2.88
N ILE A 184 15.90 -0.29 -3.81
CA ILE A 184 15.48 1.08 -3.48
C ILE A 184 14.30 1.08 -2.50
N PHE A 185 13.26 0.28 -2.74
CA PHE A 185 12.11 0.21 -1.85
C PHE A 185 12.49 -0.35 -0.47
N VAL A 186 13.30 -1.42 -0.44
CA VAL A 186 13.81 -2.00 0.81
C VAL A 186 14.67 -0.99 1.57
N PHE A 187 15.55 -0.27 0.87
CA PHE A 187 16.40 0.75 1.47
C PHE A 187 15.58 1.92 2.05
N GLN A 188 14.59 2.43 1.31
CA GLN A 188 13.67 3.45 1.80
C GLN A 188 12.89 2.98 3.05
N CYS A 189 12.41 1.73 3.05
CA CYS A 189 11.76 1.12 4.21
C CYS A 189 12.72 1.02 5.40
N LEU A 190 13.94 0.51 5.20
CA LEU A 190 14.95 0.39 6.26
C LEU A 190 15.31 1.74 6.84
N LEU A 191 15.52 2.77 6.01
CA LEU A 191 15.74 4.14 6.48
C LEU A 191 14.56 4.64 7.30
N SER A 192 13.32 4.48 6.82
CA SER A 192 12.13 4.92 7.56
C SER A 192 12.01 4.26 8.93
N VAL A 193 12.26 2.95 9.03
CA VAL A 193 12.24 2.18 10.30
C VAL A 193 13.40 2.59 11.22
N VAL A 194 14.61 2.76 10.69
CA VAL A 194 15.78 3.19 11.47
C VAL A 194 15.56 4.58 12.05
N PHE A 195 15.11 5.54 11.24
CA PHE A 195 14.82 6.90 11.71
C PHE A 195 13.67 6.92 12.72
N PHE A 196 12.67 6.05 12.57
CA PHE A 196 11.63 5.87 13.59
C PHE A 196 12.20 5.36 14.92
N ALA A 197 13.02 4.31 14.87
CA ALA A 197 13.65 3.75 16.08
C ALA A 197 14.57 4.78 16.77
N VAL A 198 15.35 5.54 15.99
CA VAL A 198 16.17 6.65 16.51
C VAL A 198 15.28 7.72 17.15
N MET A 199 14.17 8.10 16.49
CA MET A 199 13.22 9.08 17.01
C MET A 199 12.66 8.65 18.38
N GLU A 200 12.25 7.38 18.54
CA GLU A 200 11.77 6.84 19.82
C GLU A 200 12.85 6.83 20.92
N ILE A 201 14.08 6.46 20.59
CA ILE A 201 15.21 6.51 21.53
C ILE A 201 15.45 7.96 21.98
N TYR A 202 15.53 8.90 21.03
CA TYR A 202 15.86 10.30 21.31
C TYR A 202 14.73 11.09 21.95
N LEU A 203 13.47 10.73 21.72
CA LEU A 203 12.30 11.27 22.44
C LEU A 203 12.48 11.15 23.96
N SER A 204 13.18 10.12 24.42
CA SER A 204 13.45 9.90 25.84
C SER A 204 14.53 10.82 26.41
N TYR A 205 15.32 11.51 25.57
CA TYR A 205 16.50 12.27 26.01
C TYR A 205 16.53 13.75 25.60
N CYS A 206 15.96 14.13 24.44
CA CYS A 206 16.15 15.48 23.88
C CYS A 206 14.88 16.09 23.27
N LYS A 207 14.78 17.43 23.35
CA LYS A 207 13.74 18.23 22.69
C LYS A 207 13.83 18.27 21.17
N GLU A 208 14.92 17.77 20.57
CA GLU A 208 15.16 17.76 19.11
C GLU A 208 14.42 16.64 18.36
N ALA A 209 13.54 15.88 19.03
CA ALA A 209 12.73 14.81 18.45
C ALA A 209 11.98 15.21 17.15
N LEU A 210 11.63 16.50 17.02
CA LEU A 210 10.95 17.04 15.85
C LEU A 210 11.74 16.81 14.54
N ILE A 211 13.07 16.97 14.57
CA ILE A 211 13.90 16.82 13.36
C ILE A 211 13.85 15.37 12.89
N PHE A 212 14.03 14.42 13.82
CA PHE A 212 13.98 12.99 13.51
C PHE A 212 12.59 12.55 13.04
N TYR A 213 11.52 13.11 13.62
CA TYR A 213 10.16 12.89 13.15
C TYR A 213 9.95 13.37 11.71
N CYS A 214 10.38 14.60 11.39
CA CYS A 214 10.30 15.14 10.04
C CYS A 214 11.11 14.30 9.03
N LEU A 215 12.29 13.80 9.43
CA LEU A 215 13.09 12.89 8.60
C LEU A 215 12.38 11.56 8.37
N HIS A 216 11.86 10.91 9.43
CA HIS A 216 11.07 9.69 9.32
C HIS A 216 9.88 9.88 8.36
N LEU A 217 9.13 10.97 8.53
CA LEU A 217 7.99 11.31 7.69
C LEU A 217 8.43 11.54 6.23
N GLY A 218 9.55 12.24 6.02
CA GLY A 218 10.14 12.43 4.69
C GLY A 218 10.47 11.12 3.99
N PHE A 219 11.11 10.17 4.69
CA PHE A 219 11.41 8.84 4.13
C PHE A 219 10.14 8.03 3.87
N TYR A 220 9.17 8.06 4.79
CA TYR A 220 7.87 7.41 4.61
C TYR A 220 7.14 7.94 3.36
N TRP A 221 7.06 9.25 3.20
CA TRP A 221 6.44 9.87 2.02
C TRP A 221 7.22 9.62 0.74
N SER A 222 8.55 9.54 0.82
CA SER A 222 9.34 9.13 -0.34
C SER A 222 8.99 7.72 -0.81
N LEU A 223 8.74 6.78 0.10
CA LEU A 223 8.30 5.41 -0.21
C LEU A 223 6.90 5.41 -0.83
N CYS A 224 5.97 6.20 -0.27
CA CYS A 224 4.62 6.37 -0.81
C CYS A 224 4.64 6.95 -2.24
N LEU A 225 5.49 7.96 -2.48
CA LEU A 225 5.67 8.57 -3.79
C LEU A 225 6.28 7.59 -4.78
N SER A 226 7.22 6.75 -4.36
CA SER A 226 7.78 5.68 -5.22
C SER A 226 6.69 4.70 -5.68
N SER A 227 5.75 4.32 -4.80
CA SER A 227 4.58 3.50 -5.17
C SER A 227 3.68 4.20 -6.20
N PHE A 228 3.46 5.50 -6.05
CA PHE A 228 2.68 6.30 -7.00
C PHE A 228 3.34 6.37 -8.38
N VAL A 229 4.65 6.66 -8.42
CA VAL A 229 5.44 6.65 -9.66
C VAL A 229 5.37 5.29 -10.35
N LEU A 230 5.42 4.21 -9.59
CA LEU A 230 5.31 2.85 -10.12
C LEU A 230 3.96 2.61 -10.79
N VAL A 231 2.85 3.09 -10.22
CA VAL A 231 1.54 3.01 -10.87
C VAL A 231 1.47 3.86 -12.14
N ILE A 232 2.07 5.06 -12.14
CA ILE A 232 2.17 5.87 -13.37
C ILE A 232 2.92 5.11 -14.46
N ILE A 233 4.02 4.42 -14.11
CA ILE A 233 4.76 3.58 -15.07
C ILE A 233 3.87 2.45 -15.61
N ILE A 234 3.13 1.75 -14.74
CA ILE A 234 2.18 0.69 -15.15
C ILE A 234 1.10 1.25 -16.08
N ALA A 235 0.59 2.44 -15.78
CA ALA A 235 -0.43 3.10 -16.59
C ALA A 235 0.11 3.52 -17.96
N ALA A 236 1.33 4.08 -18.00
CA ALA A 236 1.99 4.60 -19.19
C ALA A 236 2.55 3.51 -20.12
N GLN A 237 2.74 2.29 -19.62
CA GLN A 237 3.12 1.16 -20.47
C GLN A 237 2.04 0.92 -21.54
N ARG A 238 2.36 1.28 -22.79
CA ARG A 238 1.53 0.93 -23.94
C ARG A 238 1.47 -0.58 -24.05
N GLN A 239 0.27 -1.13 -24.23
CA GLN A 239 0.11 -2.50 -24.65
C GLN A 239 0.69 -2.60 -26.07
N PRO A 240 1.78 -3.36 -26.28
CA PRO A 240 2.12 -3.75 -27.64
C PRO A 240 0.93 -4.58 -28.15
N PHE A 241 0.57 -4.34 -29.40
CA PHE A 241 -0.58 -4.95 -30.08
C PHE A 241 -0.70 -6.45 -29.75
N ASP A 242 -1.93 -6.91 -29.49
CA ASP A 242 -2.36 -8.29 -29.12
C ASP A 242 -2.63 -8.53 -27.62
N ASP A 243 -3.64 -7.86 -27.01
CA ASP A 243 -4.34 -8.16 -25.72
C ASP A 243 -3.52 -8.64 -24.48
N GLU A 244 -2.20 -8.62 -24.56
CA GLU A 244 -1.26 -9.12 -23.57
C GLU A 244 -0.80 -7.95 -22.70
N GLY A 245 -1.48 -7.78 -21.57
CA GLY A 245 -1.07 -6.80 -20.57
C GLY A 245 -2.14 -6.54 -19.53
N VAL A 246 -1.78 -5.74 -18.53
CA VAL A 246 -2.73 -5.24 -17.53
C VAL A 246 -3.85 -4.47 -18.24
N SER A 247 -5.11 -4.86 -17.99
CA SER A 247 -6.25 -4.25 -18.67
C SER A 247 -6.34 -2.74 -18.38
N PRO A 248 -6.84 -1.91 -19.31
CA PRO A 248 -7.04 -0.49 -19.07
C PRO A 248 -7.86 -0.20 -17.81
N THR A 249 -8.89 -1.01 -17.57
CA THR A 249 -9.71 -0.93 -16.35
C THR A 249 -8.89 -1.21 -15.10
N THR A 250 -8.07 -2.27 -15.10
CA THR A 250 -7.17 -2.58 -13.96
C THR A 250 -6.18 -1.43 -13.72
N LYS A 251 -5.64 -0.81 -14.77
CA LYS A 251 -4.73 0.35 -14.63
C LYS A 251 -5.41 1.52 -13.92
N VAL A 252 -6.63 1.87 -14.31
CA VAL A 252 -7.42 2.92 -13.63
C VAL A 252 -7.66 2.54 -12.18
N LEU A 253 -8.04 1.29 -11.90
CA LEU A 253 -8.24 0.81 -10.53
C LEU A 253 -6.96 0.90 -9.69
N PHE A 254 -5.78 0.57 -10.23
CA PHE A 254 -4.52 0.73 -9.51
C PHE A 254 -4.22 2.21 -9.21
N ILE A 255 -4.46 3.12 -10.16
CA ILE A 255 -4.30 4.58 -9.93
C ILE A 255 -5.24 5.02 -8.81
N THR A 256 -6.53 4.72 -8.93
CA THR A 256 -7.53 5.13 -7.93
C THR A 256 -7.24 4.53 -6.57
N GLY A 257 -6.88 3.24 -6.50
CA GLY A 257 -6.55 2.56 -5.26
C GLY A 257 -5.35 3.19 -4.55
N VAL A 258 -4.27 3.47 -5.28
CA VAL A 258 -3.10 4.15 -4.71
C VAL A 258 -3.40 5.58 -4.29
N LEU A 259 -4.20 6.34 -5.06
CA LEU A 259 -4.62 7.67 -4.66
C LEU A 259 -5.45 7.65 -3.36
N CYS A 260 -6.37 6.69 -3.21
CA CYS A 260 -7.13 6.49 -1.97
C CYS A 260 -6.22 6.14 -0.79
N THR A 261 -5.19 5.30 -1.00
CA THR A 261 -4.19 5.01 0.03
C THR A 261 -3.38 6.27 0.39
N LEU A 262 -2.93 7.07 -0.58
CA LEU A 262 -2.20 8.32 -0.30
C LEU A 262 -3.02 9.33 0.50
N ILE A 263 -4.32 9.46 0.18
CA ILE A 263 -5.26 10.30 0.92
C ILE A 263 -5.40 9.80 2.36
N SER A 264 -5.50 8.47 2.55
CA SER A 264 -5.57 7.85 3.87
C SER A 264 -4.29 8.02 4.68
N ASP A 265 -3.13 8.09 4.01
CA ASP A 265 -1.81 8.18 4.62
C ASP A 265 -1.39 9.61 4.94
N MET A 266 -2.14 10.59 4.45
CA MET A 266 -1.91 12.00 4.71
C MET A 266 -1.92 12.28 6.22
N PRO A 267 -0.87 12.91 6.79
CA PRO A 267 -0.84 13.25 8.20
C PRO A 267 -2.08 14.03 8.62
N THR A 268 -2.65 13.70 9.79
CA THR A 268 -3.88 14.34 10.27
C THR A 268 -3.74 15.86 10.41
N TYR A 269 -2.53 16.37 10.67
CA TYR A 269 -2.33 17.82 10.74
C TYR A 269 -2.57 18.51 9.40
N ILE A 270 -2.32 17.85 8.27
CA ILE A 270 -2.64 18.40 6.95
C ILE A 270 -4.14 18.41 6.75
N TRP A 271 -4.84 17.36 7.16
CA TRP A 271 -6.30 17.33 7.18
C TRP A 271 -6.87 18.49 8.01
N GLN A 272 -6.38 18.68 9.23
CA GLN A 272 -6.84 19.71 10.15
C GLN A 272 -6.53 21.13 9.63
N ASN A 273 -5.29 21.37 9.18
CA ASN A 273 -4.84 22.71 8.83
C ASN A 273 -5.18 23.13 7.41
N CYS A 274 -5.22 22.20 6.45
CA CYS A 274 -5.41 22.55 5.04
C CYS A 274 -6.84 22.31 4.55
N ILE A 275 -7.49 21.23 5.01
CA ILE A 275 -8.83 20.85 4.51
C ILE A 275 -9.92 21.40 5.43
N PHE A 276 -9.72 21.29 6.74
CA PHE A 276 -10.68 21.73 7.76
C PHE A 276 -10.27 23.03 8.47
N HIS A 277 -9.54 23.90 7.76
CA HIS A 277 -8.99 25.16 8.29
C HIS A 277 -10.06 26.04 8.97
N ASP A 278 -11.30 26.03 8.46
CA ASP A 278 -12.40 26.76 9.08
C ASP A 278 -12.93 26.01 10.30
N LYS A 279 -12.42 26.38 11.47
CA LYS A 279 -12.82 25.82 12.78
C LYS A 279 -14.34 25.81 12.98
N LYS A 280 -15.09 26.75 12.37
CA LYS A 280 -16.56 26.80 12.46
C LYS A 280 -17.24 25.70 11.64
N PHE A 281 -16.68 25.34 10.49
CA PHE A 281 -17.18 24.21 9.70
C PHE A 281 -16.88 22.90 10.40
N CYS A 282 -15.66 22.76 10.95
CA CYS A 282 -15.26 21.57 11.68
C CYS A 282 -16.12 21.35 12.94
N LEU A 283 -16.38 22.40 13.74
CA LEU A 283 -17.25 22.30 14.92
C LEU A 283 -18.71 21.96 14.57
N LYS A 284 -19.29 22.54 13.51
CA LYS A 284 -20.68 22.22 13.10
C LYS A 284 -20.84 20.82 12.51
N VAL A 285 -19.83 20.34 11.79
CA VAL A 285 -19.84 18.99 11.24
C VAL A 285 -19.54 17.98 12.34
N ALA A 286 -18.52 18.21 13.18
CA ALA A 286 -18.14 17.32 14.28
C ALA A 286 -19.18 17.25 15.40
N SER A 287 -19.90 18.35 15.70
CA SER A 287 -20.94 18.34 16.75
C SER A 287 -22.20 17.56 16.37
N HIS A 288 -22.35 17.19 15.08
CA HIS A 288 -23.48 16.37 14.61
C HIS A 288 -23.05 15.05 13.98
N TRP A 289 -21.77 14.90 13.63
CA TRP A 289 -21.24 13.70 13.00
C TRP A 289 -20.22 13.08 13.94
N TRP A 290 -20.44 11.81 14.29
CA TRP A 290 -19.49 10.96 15.04
C TRP A 290 -18.16 10.71 14.31
N PHE A 291 -17.87 11.47 13.24
CA PHE A 291 -16.80 11.24 12.29
C PHE A 291 -15.73 12.33 12.40
N THR A 292 -14.55 11.96 12.91
CA THR A 292 -13.38 12.83 12.91
C THR A 292 -12.75 12.88 11.50
N PRO A 293 -11.97 13.93 11.15
CA PRO A 293 -11.17 13.96 9.92
C PRO A 293 -10.29 12.72 9.72
N TYR A 294 -9.85 12.12 10.82
CA TYR A 294 -9.10 10.87 10.81
C TYR A 294 -9.95 9.65 10.43
N ASN A 295 -11.18 9.55 10.94
CA ASN A 295 -12.09 8.50 10.49
C ASN A 295 -12.36 8.61 8.98
N LEU A 296 -12.46 9.84 8.46
CA LEU A 296 -12.58 10.08 7.02
C LEU A 296 -11.34 9.63 6.24
N SER A 297 -10.14 9.88 6.76
CA SER A 297 -8.92 9.37 6.11
C SER A 297 -8.88 7.84 6.12
N LEU A 298 -9.27 7.20 7.24
CA LEU A 298 -9.38 5.73 7.35
C LEU A 298 -10.39 5.13 6.36
N LEU A 299 -11.48 5.81 6.03
CA LEU A 299 -12.39 5.37 4.96
C LEU A 299 -11.71 5.31 3.59
N GLY A 300 -10.67 6.12 3.36
CA GLY A 300 -9.81 6.01 2.18
C GLY A 300 -9.13 4.64 2.08
N THR A 301 -8.71 4.05 3.21
CA THR A 301 -8.18 2.67 3.26
C THR A 301 -9.26 1.64 2.93
N VAL A 302 -10.50 1.82 3.44
CA VAL A 302 -11.61 0.91 3.08
C VAL A 302 -11.85 0.92 1.57
N LEU A 303 -11.89 2.11 0.97
CA LEU A 303 -12.10 2.27 -0.46
C LEU A 303 -10.94 1.66 -1.28
N SER A 304 -9.69 1.88 -0.85
CA SER A 304 -8.53 1.31 -1.55
C SER A 304 -8.52 -0.22 -1.51
N LEU A 305 -8.86 -0.84 -0.37
CA LEU A 305 -8.97 -2.29 -0.24
C LEU A 305 -9.98 -2.88 -1.22
N VAL A 306 -11.17 -2.28 -1.32
CA VAL A 306 -12.21 -2.72 -2.26
C VAL A 306 -11.73 -2.57 -3.71
N ILE A 307 -11.13 -1.43 -4.05
CA ILE A 307 -10.61 -1.17 -5.39
C ILE A 307 -9.52 -2.16 -5.78
N PHE A 308 -8.54 -2.41 -4.90
CA PHE A 308 -7.48 -3.38 -5.16
C PHE A 308 -8.03 -4.80 -5.30
N GLN A 309 -9.02 -5.19 -4.49
CA GLN A 309 -9.66 -6.49 -4.63
C GLN A 309 -10.39 -6.65 -5.97
N VAL A 310 -11.05 -5.60 -6.45
CA VAL A 310 -11.66 -5.58 -7.79
C VAL A 310 -10.59 -5.66 -8.88
N ALA A 311 -9.46 -4.96 -8.73
CA ALA A 311 -8.34 -5.02 -9.67
C ALA A 311 -7.74 -6.43 -9.76
N VAL A 312 -7.49 -7.08 -8.61
CA VAL A 312 -6.99 -8.47 -8.54
C VAL A 312 -7.99 -9.44 -9.20
N ARG A 313 -9.29 -9.29 -8.93
CA ARG A 313 -10.34 -10.11 -9.56
C ARG A 313 -10.38 -9.93 -11.08
N ASN A 314 -10.27 -8.70 -11.56
CA ASN A 314 -10.33 -8.41 -13.01
C ASN A 314 -9.13 -9.03 -13.73
N GLU A 315 -7.93 -8.94 -13.17
CA GLU A 315 -6.77 -9.61 -13.77
C GLU A 315 -6.86 -11.12 -13.71
N TYR A 316 -7.36 -11.68 -12.61
CA TYR A 316 -7.59 -13.12 -12.53
C TYR A 316 -8.53 -13.60 -13.65
N ARG A 317 -9.63 -12.90 -13.88
CA ARG A 317 -10.60 -13.25 -14.94
C ARG A 317 -9.99 -13.17 -16.33
N ARG A 318 -9.28 -12.08 -16.62
CA ARG A 318 -8.61 -11.90 -17.91
C ARG A 318 -7.59 -13.02 -18.17
N LEU A 319 -6.77 -13.36 -17.18
CA LEU A 319 -5.79 -14.45 -17.30
C LEU A 319 -6.47 -15.81 -17.50
N ASN A 320 -7.60 -16.05 -16.82
CA ASN A 320 -8.37 -17.28 -16.99
C ASN A 320 -8.98 -17.40 -18.40
N GLU A 321 -9.49 -16.31 -18.97
CA GLU A 321 -10.00 -16.27 -20.35
C GLU A 321 -8.90 -16.61 -21.37
N VAL A 322 -7.72 -15.98 -21.23
CA VAL A 322 -6.56 -16.24 -22.11
C VAL A 322 -6.11 -17.71 -22.04
N LEU A 323 -6.09 -18.31 -20.84
CA LEU A 323 -5.71 -19.72 -20.69
C LEU A 323 -6.72 -20.68 -21.32
N CYS A 324 -8.03 -20.40 -21.17
CA CYS A 324 -9.07 -21.20 -21.83
C CYS A 324 -8.97 -21.14 -23.35
N ASP A 325 -8.60 -19.99 -23.92
CA ASP A 325 -8.43 -19.85 -25.38
C ASP A 325 -7.24 -20.67 -25.90
N ILE A 326 -6.15 -20.75 -25.14
CA ILE A 326 -4.98 -21.56 -25.48
C ILE A 326 -5.35 -23.06 -25.48
N GLU A 327 -6.11 -23.53 -24.48
CA GLU A 327 -6.57 -24.93 -24.41
C GLU A 327 -7.44 -25.31 -25.63
N LEU A 328 -8.33 -24.42 -26.06
CA LEU A 328 -9.18 -24.64 -27.24
C LEU A 328 -8.36 -24.76 -28.52
N ILE A 329 -7.23 -24.07 -28.61
CA ILE A 329 -6.31 -24.17 -29.75
C ILE A 329 -5.57 -25.51 -29.71
N GLU A 330 -5.03 -25.93 -28.56
CA GLU A 330 -4.34 -27.21 -28.44
C GLU A 330 -5.26 -28.40 -28.75
N CYS A 331 -6.50 -28.41 -28.26
CA CYS A 331 -7.48 -29.46 -28.57
C CYS A 331 -7.90 -29.52 -30.05
N ARG A 332 -7.75 -28.43 -30.81
CA ARG A 332 -8.02 -28.44 -32.27
C ARG A 332 -6.86 -28.98 -33.09
N VAL A 333 -5.65 -28.93 -32.53
CA VAL A 333 -4.42 -29.34 -33.22
C VAL A 333 -4.11 -30.82 -32.98
N SER A 334 -4.61 -31.41 -31.89
CA SER A 334 -4.52 -32.85 -31.56
C SER A 334 -5.54 -33.70 -32.30
#